data_AF-A0A956R1Q4-F1
#
_entry.id   AF-A0A956R1Q4-F1
#
_cell.length_a   1.000
_cell.length_b   1.000
_cell.length_c   1.000
_cell.angle_alpha   90.00
_cell.angle_beta   90.00
_cell.angle_gamma   90.00
#
_symmetry.space_group_name_H-M   'P 1'
#
loop_
_entity.id
_entity.type
_entity.pdbx_description
1 polymer ?
#
loop_
_entity_poly.entity_id
_entity_poly.type
_entity_poly.pdbx_seq_one_letter_code
_entity_poly.pdbx_strand_id
1 'polypeptide(L)'
;DLIQYTLAVDRDNDDVDYLYQPLHPAILRLIKTVCDAGARHEVPVSLCGEMAADPRYTWVLVGLGLRELSMQASAIPVVKNIIRASTLDEMEALANAVLACETAAEARRLVMQEMGMRFPEHLQHAAGVELGDDDEEPISSVGRVVSE
;
A
#
# COMPACT_ATOMS: atom_id res chain seq x y z
N ASP A 1 -2.71 13.77 -1.94
CA ASP A 1 -1.76 14.83 -2.35
C ASP A 1 -0.49 14.26 -2.95
N LEU A 2 0.40 13.60 -2.19
CA LEU A 2 1.65 13.05 -2.76
C LEU A 2 1.39 12.15 -3.97
N ILE A 3 0.47 11.20 -3.84
CA ILE A 3 0.07 10.29 -4.93
C ILE A 3 -0.55 11.06 -6.10
N GLN A 4 -1.49 11.97 -5.79
CA GLN A 4 -2.19 12.82 -6.76
C GLN A 4 -1.20 13.59 -7.67
N TYR A 5 -0.22 14.26 -7.06
CA TYR A 5 0.78 15.04 -7.80
C TYR A 5 1.83 14.19 -8.50
N THR A 6 2.18 13.02 -7.94
CA THR A 6 3.22 12.16 -8.52
C THR A 6 2.70 11.38 -9.72
N LEU A 7 1.46 10.86 -9.63
CA LEU A 7 0.84 10.07 -10.70
C LEU A 7 0.00 10.93 -11.66
N ALA A 8 -0.14 12.23 -11.39
CA ALA A 8 -1.00 13.14 -12.15
C ALA A 8 -2.45 12.64 -12.25
N VAL A 9 -2.95 12.07 -11.15
CA VAL A 9 -4.32 11.54 -11.01
C VAL A 9 -5.11 12.51 -10.16
N ASP A 10 -6.39 12.76 -10.46
CA ASP A 10 -7.27 13.55 -9.61
C ASP A 10 -8.16 12.65 -8.75
N ARG A 11 -8.10 12.79 -7.41
CA ARG A 11 -8.86 11.93 -6.48
C ARG A 11 -10.33 12.35 -6.34
N ASP A 12 -10.67 13.57 -6.74
CA ASP A 12 -12.04 14.09 -6.67
C ASP A 12 -12.79 13.82 -8.00
N ASN A 13 -12.18 13.03 -8.89
CA ASN A 13 -12.75 12.58 -10.13
C ASN A 13 -12.96 11.06 -10.06
N ASP A 14 -14.21 10.66 -9.78
CA ASP A 14 -14.62 9.26 -9.67
C ASP A 14 -14.28 8.44 -10.93
N ASP A 15 -14.19 9.08 -12.12
CA ASP A 15 -13.84 8.42 -13.38
C ASP A 15 -12.38 7.93 -13.43
N VAL A 16 -11.51 8.33 -12.48
CA VAL A 16 -10.08 7.97 -12.47
C VAL A 16 -9.57 7.49 -11.12
N ASP A 17 -10.45 7.20 -10.16
CA ASP A 17 -10.07 6.72 -8.82
C ASP A 17 -9.27 5.40 -8.88
N TYR A 18 -9.50 4.57 -9.91
CA TYR A 18 -8.72 3.35 -10.18
C TYR A 18 -7.21 3.59 -10.40
N LEU A 19 -6.81 4.82 -10.79
CA LEU A 19 -5.41 5.21 -10.92
C LEU A 19 -4.76 5.57 -9.57
N TYR A 20 -5.52 5.64 -8.48
CA TYR A 20 -4.99 5.84 -7.14
C TYR A 20 -4.28 4.57 -6.65
N GLN A 21 -2.95 4.59 -6.73
CA GLN A 21 -2.10 3.44 -6.42
C GLN A 21 -1.12 3.74 -5.27
N PRO A 22 -1.56 3.65 -3.99
CA PRO A 22 -0.70 3.91 -2.83
C PRO A 22 0.55 3.02 -2.75
N LEU A 23 0.43 1.79 -3.25
CA LEU A 23 1.51 0.81 -3.29
C LEU A 23 2.34 0.86 -4.57
N HIS A 24 2.14 1.88 -5.42
CA HIS A 24 2.99 2.04 -6.59
C HIS A 24 4.46 2.22 -6.16
N PRO A 25 5.42 1.43 -6.69
CA PRO A 25 6.80 1.45 -6.22
C PRO A 25 7.46 2.84 -6.24
N ALA A 26 7.10 3.69 -7.19
CA ALA A 26 7.57 5.09 -7.22
C ALA A 26 7.13 5.90 -5.99
N ILE A 27 5.90 5.74 -5.51
CA ILE A 27 5.38 6.43 -4.32
C ILE A 27 6.11 5.95 -3.08
N LEU A 28 6.28 4.64 -2.94
CA LEU A 28 6.97 4.03 -1.80
C LEU A 28 8.45 4.44 -1.76
N ARG A 29 9.11 4.54 -2.92
CA ARG A 29 10.47 5.08 -3.04
C ARG A 29 10.56 6.55 -2.62
N LEU A 30 9.56 7.37 -2.95
CA LEU A 30 9.51 8.77 -2.50
C LEU A 30 9.37 8.85 -0.98
N ILE A 31 8.44 8.09 -0.38
CA ILE A 31 8.26 8.00 1.07
C ILE A 31 9.57 7.57 1.75
N LYS A 32 10.20 6.51 1.23
CA LYS A 32 11.50 6.02 1.73
C LYS A 32 12.58 7.09 1.65
N THR A 33 12.67 7.81 0.53
CA THR A 33 13.66 8.87 0.34
C THR A 33 13.51 9.96 1.39
N VAL A 34 12.27 10.35 1.71
CA VAL A 34 11.99 11.33 2.78
C VAL A 34 12.36 10.77 4.15
N CYS A 35 12.01 9.51 4.44
CA CYS A 35 12.36 8.86 5.71
C CYS A 35 13.87 8.75 5.90
N ASP A 36 14.60 8.30 4.88
CA ASP A 36 16.06 8.17 4.89
C ASP A 36 16.74 9.54 5.08
N ALA A 37 16.20 10.59 4.45
CA ALA A 37 16.69 11.96 4.63
C ALA A 37 16.43 12.47 6.05
N GLY A 38 15.23 12.27 6.59
CA GLY A 38 14.90 12.64 7.97
C GLY A 38 15.80 11.93 8.98
N ALA A 39 15.97 10.62 8.83
CA ALA A 39 16.87 9.83 9.67
C ALA A 39 18.32 10.33 9.61
N ARG A 40 18.84 10.65 8.42
CA ARG A 40 20.21 11.17 8.23
C ARG A 40 20.43 12.52 8.93
N HIS A 41 19.38 13.33 9.01
CA HIS A 41 19.44 14.68 9.59
C HIS A 41 18.84 14.77 10.99
N GLU A 42 18.50 13.62 11.61
CA GLU A 42 17.85 13.55 12.92
C GLU A 42 16.55 14.38 13.01
N VAL A 43 15.84 14.48 11.88
CA VAL A 43 14.55 15.17 11.77
C VAL A 43 13.43 14.13 11.77
N PRO A 44 12.48 14.19 12.73
CA PRO A 44 11.32 13.32 12.74
C PRO A 44 10.49 13.46 11.45
N VAL A 45 10.09 12.33 10.88
CA VAL A 45 9.17 12.27 9.74
C VAL A 45 7.89 11.60 10.20
N SER A 46 6.78 12.30 10.02
CA SER A 46 5.43 11.80 10.29
C SER A 46 4.61 11.70 9.02
N LEU A 47 3.75 10.68 8.95
CA LEU A 47 2.78 10.52 7.87
C LEU A 47 1.37 10.73 8.42
N CYS A 48 0.61 11.59 7.75
CA CYS A 48 -0.82 11.78 7.96
C CYS A 48 -1.62 11.43 6.70
N GLY A 49 -2.93 11.32 6.86
CA GLY A 49 -3.86 10.97 5.78
C GLY A 49 -4.25 9.50 5.76
N GLU A 50 -5.13 9.14 4.83
CA GLU A 50 -5.81 7.83 4.81
C GLU A 50 -4.86 6.64 4.79
N MET A 51 -3.72 6.75 4.09
CA MET A 51 -2.73 5.67 4.02
C MET A 51 -2.15 5.32 5.40
N ALA A 52 -2.00 6.31 6.30
CA ALA A 52 -1.51 6.08 7.65
C ALA A 52 -2.54 5.39 8.55
N ALA A 53 -3.83 5.52 8.23
CA ALA A 53 -4.93 4.92 8.97
C ALA A 53 -5.27 3.50 8.49
N ASP A 54 -4.79 3.12 7.31
CA ASP A 54 -5.12 1.84 6.67
C ASP A 54 -4.27 0.67 7.22
N PRO A 55 -4.90 -0.34 7.85
CA PRO A 55 -4.20 -1.51 8.37
C PRO A 55 -3.34 -2.22 7.32
N ARG A 56 -3.78 -2.25 6.06
CA ARG A 56 -3.13 -2.98 4.94
C ARG A 56 -1.73 -2.43 4.64
N TYR A 57 -1.49 -1.15 4.89
CA TYR A 57 -0.22 -0.51 4.55
C TYR A 57 0.72 -0.37 5.75
N THR A 58 0.26 -0.71 6.96
CA THR A 58 1.01 -0.50 8.22
C THR A 58 2.42 -1.08 8.16
N TRP A 59 2.57 -2.34 7.76
CA TRP A 59 3.88 -2.99 7.69
C TRP A 59 4.81 -2.31 6.70
N VAL A 60 4.32 -2.02 5.49
CA VAL A 60 5.13 -1.34 4.48
C VAL A 60 5.57 0.03 4.99
N LEU A 61 4.66 0.84 5.51
CA LEU A 61 4.97 2.19 5.99
C LEU A 61 6.05 2.19 7.09
N VAL A 62 5.91 1.33 8.10
CA VAL A 62 6.88 1.22 9.19
C VAL A 62 8.21 0.64 8.70
N GLY A 63 8.16 -0.37 7.82
CA GLY A 63 9.33 -0.97 7.19
C GLY A 63 10.11 -0.02 6.28
N LEU A 64 9.46 1.00 5.71
CA LEU A 64 10.14 2.06 4.95
C LEU A 64 10.87 3.08 5.84
N GLY A 65 10.66 3.03 7.16
CA GLY A 65 11.33 3.90 8.12
C GLY A 65 10.43 4.91 8.83
N LEU A 66 9.12 4.92 8.59
CA LEU A 66 8.21 5.79 9.35
C LEU A 66 8.16 5.38 10.82
N ARG A 67 8.20 6.37 11.71
CA ARG A 67 8.12 6.18 13.16
C ARG A 67 6.97 6.94 13.82
N GLU A 68 6.40 7.91 13.10
CA GLU A 68 5.22 8.66 13.54
C GLU A 68 4.09 8.55 12.51
N LEU A 69 2.94 8.02 12.93
CA LEU A 69 1.74 7.90 12.11
C LEU A 69 0.62 8.71 12.79
N SER A 70 -0.03 9.59 12.02
CA SER A 70 -1.14 10.41 12.48
C SER A 70 -2.42 10.00 11.75
N MET A 71 -3.45 9.66 12.51
CA MET A 71 -4.72 9.12 11.99
C MET A 71 -5.89 9.47 12.90
N GLN A 72 -7.11 9.24 12.40
CA GLN A 72 -8.33 9.32 13.20
C GLN A 72 -8.32 8.32 14.36
N ALA A 73 -8.93 8.70 15.49
CA ALA A 73 -8.88 7.92 16.73
C ALA A 73 -9.39 6.48 16.62
N SER A 74 -10.35 6.23 15.72
CA SER A 74 -10.91 4.91 15.45
C SER A 74 -9.92 3.93 14.81
N ALA A 75 -8.94 4.41 14.05
CA ALA A 75 -7.93 3.59 13.39
C ALA A 75 -6.77 3.19 14.32
N ILE A 76 -6.49 4.02 15.35
CA ILE A 76 -5.36 3.85 16.26
C ILE A 76 -5.30 2.45 16.88
N PRO A 77 -6.39 1.86 17.44
CA PRO A 77 -6.31 0.55 18.08
C PRO A 77 -5.86 -0.56 17.13
N VAL A 78 -6.35 -0.55 15.88
CA VAL A 78 -6.06 -1.58 14.88
C VAL A 78 -4.61 -1.48 14.43
N VAL A 79 -4.17 -0.29 13.99
CA VAL A 79 -2.78 -0.07 13.56
C VAL A 79 -1.79 -0.35 14.70
N LYS A 80 -2.12 0.09 15.92
CA LYS A 80 -1.31 -0.19 17.11
C LYS A 80 -1.21 -1.68 17.40
N ASN A 81 -2.28 -2.45 17.24
CA ASN A 81 -2.25 -3.90 17.44
C ASN A 81 -1.31 -4.58 16.44
N ILE A 82 -1.44 -4.23 15.16
CA ILE A 82 -0.59 -4.76 14.08
C ILE A 82 0.89 -4.48 14.38
N ILE A 83 1.24 -3.23 14.72
CA ILE A 83 2.63 -2.87 15.04
C ILE A 83 3.15 -3.68 16.24
N ARG A 84 2.33 -3.84 17.29
CA ARG A 84 2.74 -4.55 18.52
C ARG A 84 2.79 -6.07 18.38
N ALA A 85 2.10 -6.63 17.39
CA ALA A 85 2.06 -8.07 17.11
C ALA A 85 3.14 -8.52 16.12
N SER A 86 4.03 -7.61 15.72
CA SER A 86 5.00 -7.81 14.66
C SER A 86 6.39 -7.34 15.09
N THR A 87 7.40 -7.76 14.34
CA THR A 87 8.79 -7.32 14.48
C THR A 87 9.15 -6.29 13.41
N LEU A 88 10.17 -5.47 13.68
CA LEU A 88 10.66 -4.53 12.68
C LEU A 88 11.23 -5.26 11.46
N ASP A 89 11.95 -6.36 11.67
CA ASP A 89 12.55 -7.17 10.60
C ASP A 89 11.49 -7.70 9.61
N GLU A 90 10.33 -8.17 10.09
CA GLU A 90 9.22 -8.59 9.24
C GLU A 90 8.69 -7.44 8.36
N MET A 91 8.51 -6.27 8.97
CA MET A 91 8.02 -5.08 8.27
C MET A 91 9.03 -4.59 7.22
N GLU A 92 10.31 -4.55 7.55
CA GLU A 92 11.38 -4.18 6.64
C GLU A 92 11.54 -5.19 5.50
N ALA A 93 11.38 -6.49 5.77
CA ALA A 93 11.40 -7.53 4.74
C ALA A 93 10.28 -7.34 3.71
N LEU A 94 9.04 -7.10 4.17
CA LEU A 94 7.92 -6.82 3.27
C LEU A 94 8.16 -5.53 2.48
N ALA A 95 8.58 -4.44 3.14
CA ALA A 95 8.84 -3.18 2.47
C ALA A 95 9.91 -3.30 1.37
N ASN A 96 10.99 -4.02 1.63
CA ASN A 96 12.05 -4.27 0.64
C ASN A 96 11.55 -5.12 -0.55
N ALA A 97 10.75 -6.15 -0.29
CA ALA A 97 10.16 -6.98 -1.33
C ALA A 97 9.21 -6.16 -2.22
N VAL A 98 8.39 -5.29 -1.63
CA VAL A 98 7.48 -4.40 -2.35
C VAL A 98 8.22 -3.35 -3.18
N LEU A 99 9.32 -2.79 -2.66
CA LEU A 99 10.16 -1.84 -3.41
C LEU A 99 10.82 -2.45 -4.65
N ALA A 100 11.02 -3.78 -4.65
CA ALA A 100 11.59 -4.54 -5.74
C ALA A 100 10.57 -4.93 -6.83
N CYS A 101 9.26 -4.73 -6.59
CA CYS A 101 8.24 -4.96 -7.61
C CYS A 101 8.37 -3.97 -8.77
N GLU A 102 8.04 -4.43 -9.98
CA GLU A 102 8.05 -3.59 -11.18
C GLU A 102 6.74 -2.82 -11.33
N THR A 103 5.64 -3.39 -10.85
CA THR A 103 4.28 -2.83 -11.01
C THR A 103 3.57 -2.61 -9.67
N ALA A 104 2.60 -1.69 -9.68
CA ALA A 104 1.71 -1.47 -8.54
C ALA A 104 0.82 -2.70 -8.25
N ALA A 105 0.43 -3.45 -9.27
CA ALA A 105 -0.38 -4.66 -9.13
C ALA A 105 0.39 -5.76 -8.38
N GLU A 106 1.66 -5.98 -8.73
CA GLU A 106 2.54 -6.91 -8.02
C GLU A 106 2.73 -6.52 -6.55
N ALA A 107 3.06 -5.25 -6.31
CA ALA A 107 3.20 -4.68 -4.97
C ALA A 107 1.92 -4.88 -4.15
N ARG A 108 0.76 -4.57 -4.72
CA ARG A 108 -0.55 -4.74 -4.09
C ARG A 108 -0.79 -6.20 -3.73
N ARG A 109 -0.65 -7.12 -4.68
CA ARG A 109 -0.87 -8.55 -4.45
C ARG A 109 0.00 -9.07 -3.31
N LEU A 110 1.28 -8.70 -3.30
CA LEU A 110 2.22 -9.11 -2.26
C LEU A 110 1.78 -8.61 -0.87
N VAL A 111 1.46 -7.33 -0.75
CA VAL A 111 1.02 -6.73 0.52
C VAL A 111 -0.28 -7.36 1.00
N MET A 112 -1.28 -7.50 0.12
CA MET A 112 -2.58 -8.07 0.51
C MET A 112 -2.46 -9.53 0.94
N GLN A 113 -1.61 -10.31 0.26
CA GLN A 113 -1.35 -11.70 0.64
C GLN A 113 -0.70 -11.78 2.02
N GLU A 114 0.37 -11.02 2.27
CA GLU A 114 1.11 -11.06 3.53
C GLU A 114 0.22 -10.58 4.70
N MET A 115 -0.43 -9.44 4.53
CA MET A 115 -1.28 -8.86 5.56
C MET A 115 -2.54 -9.68 5.80
N GLY A 116 -3.11 -10.30 4.76
CA GLY A 116 -4.29 -11.17 4.88
C GLY A 116 -3.98 -12.50 5.56
N MET A 117 -2.78 -13.05 5.35
CA MET A 117 -2.31 -14.24 6.06
C MET A 117 -2.05 -13.94 7.54
N ARG A 118 -1.49 -12.76 7.85
CA ARG A 118 -1.05 -12.41 9.20
C ARG A 118 -2.13 -11.78 10.09
N PHE A 119 -3.04 -10.97 9.52
CA PHE A 119 -4.05 -10.19 10.24
C PHE A 119 -5.46 -10.27 9.60
N PRO A 120 -6.01 -11.47 9.36
CA PRO A 120 -7.28 -11.62 8.66
C PRO A 120 -8.44 -10.84 9.31
N GLU A 121 -8.50 -10.78 10.64
CA GLU A 121 -9.55 -10.12 11.42
C GLU A 121 -9.56 -8.59 11.28
N HIS A 122 -8.39 -7.99 11.01
CA HIS A 122 -8.21 -6.55 10.90
C HIS A 122 -8.50 -6.03 9.49
N LEU A 123 -8.39 -6.90 8.48
CA LEU A 123 -8.65 -6.53 7.09
C LEU A 123 -10.13 -6.64 6.71
N GLN A 124 -10.90 -7.49 7.38
CA GLN A 124 -12.36 -7.62 7.17
C GLN A 124 -13.14 -6.36 7.56
N HIS A 125 -12.62 -5.57 8.51
CA HIS A 125 -13.25 -4.32 8.96
C HIS A 125 -12.73 -3.07 8.23
N ALA A 126 -11.64 -3.21 7.46
CA ALA A 126 -11.10 -2.15 6.61
C ALA A 126 -11.77 -2.11 5.23
N ALA A 127 -12.60 -3.11 4.90
CA ALA A 127 -13.27 -3.31 3.61
C ALA A 127 -14.44 -2.33 3.31
N GLY A 128 -14.49 -1.16 3.97
CA GLY A 128 -15.41 -0.08 3.66
C GLY A 128 -14.95 0.81 2.49
N VAL A 129 -13.80 0.50 1.88
CA VAL A 129 -13.33 1.10 0.63
C VAL A 129 -13.47 -0.01 -0.42
N GLU A 130 -14.52 0.06 -1.25
CA GLU A 130 -14.64 -0.75 -2.45
C GLU A 130 -13.38 -0.50 -3.28
N LEU A 131 -12.49 -1.50 -3.30
CA LEU A 131 -11.39 -1.53 -4.24
C LEU A 131 -12.03 -1.88 -5.58
N GLY A 132 -11.96 -0.98 -6.56
CA GLY A 132 -12.37 -1.27 -7.93
C GLY A 132 -11.59 -2.49 -8.42
N ASP A 133 -12.28 -3.63 -8.46
CA ASP A 133 -11.86 -4.83 -9.18
C ASP A 133 -12.09 -4.55 -10.66
N ASP A 134 -11.08 -4.05 -11.37
CA ASP A 134 -11.08 -4.01 -12.85
C ASP A 134 -9.64 -4.08 -13.37
N ASP A 135 -8.95 -5.18 -13.03
CA ASP A 135 -7.82 -5.70 -13.80
C ASP A 135 -8.19 -7.11 -14.33
N GLU A 136 -9.35 -7.23 -15.00
CA GLU A 136 -9.55 -8.27 -16.02
C GLU A 136 -8.97 -7.74 -17.34
N GLU A 137 -7.67 -7.95 -17.58
CA GLU A 137 -7.18 -7.94 -18.95
C GLU A 137 -7.92 -9.05 -19.72
N PRO A 138 -8.56 -8.76 -20.86
CA PRO A 138 -9.23 -9.77 -21.64
C PRO A 138 -8.16 -10.71 -22.21
N ILE A 139 -8.22 -11.98 -21.85
CA ILE A 139 -7.44 -13.03 -22.52
C ILE A 139 -7.94 -13.09 -23.97
N SER A 140 -7.31 -12.30 -24.83
CA SER A 140 -7.48 -12.37 -26.28
C SER A 140 -6.61 -13.49 -26.84
N SER A 141 -7.20 -14.22 -27.81
CA SER A 141 -6.62 -15.30 -28.64
C SER A 141 -6.48 -16.66 -27.94
N VAL A 142 -6.94 -17.78 -28.48
CA VAL A 142 -6.64 -18.30 -29.83
C VAL A 142 -7.81 -19.12 -30.36
N GLY A 143 -8.15 -18.89 -31.63
CA GLY A 143 -9.19 -19.59 -32.36
C GLY A 143 -8.93 -21.09 -32.48
N ARG A 144 -10.01 -21.87 -32.33
CA ARG A 144 -10.02 -23.28 -32.66
C ARG A 144 -10.57 -23.44 -34.08
N VAL A 145 -9.64 -23.80 -34.95
CA VAL A 145 -9.81 -24.20 -36.35
C VAL A 145 -10.78 -25.39 -36.47
N VAL A 146 -11.59 -25.34 -37.53
CA VAL A 146 -12.49 -26.37 -38.07
C VAL A 146 -11.73 -27.65 -38.45
N SER A 147 -12.30 -28.84 -38.19
CA SER A 147 -12.14 -30.18 -38.83
C SER A 147 -12.63 -31.23 -37.80
N GLU A 148 -13.46 -32.25 -38.02
CA GLU A 148 -14.07 -32.96 -39.16
C GLU A 148 -15.43 -33.50 -38.70
#